data_AF-A0A9E4QKT5-F1
#
_entry.id   AF-A0A9E4QKT5-F1
#
_cell.length_a   1.000
_cell.length_b   1.000
_cell.length_c   1.000
_cell.angle_alpha   90.00
_cell.angle_beta   90.00
_cell.angle_gamma   90.00
#
_symmetry.space_group_name_H-M   'P 1'
#
loop_
_entity.id
_entity.type
_entity.pdbx_description
1 polymer ?
#
loop_
_entity_poly.entity_id
_entity_poly.type
_entity_poly.pdbx_seq_one_letter_code
_entity_poly.pdbx_strand_id
1 'polypeptide(L)'
;LGNALYLIETGALIDAEHAMRIGLVQELVPEAQALERALVVAEALGGYPQQAMRRDRQAVLEGLTLPIDEGLAHEARVHRDTAAEPEMADWLRRYAAGDRPAPFRPPE
;
A
#
# COMPACT_ATOMS: atom_id res chain seq x y z
N LEU A 1 -1.17 4.36 19.11
CA LEU A 1 -1.46 3.01 19.67
C LEU A 1 -2.76 2.92 20.48
N GLY A 2 -3.47 4.01 20.80
CA GLY A 2 -4.65 3.97 21.69
C GLY A 2 -5.72 2.94 21.31
N ASN A 3 -6.18 2.95 20.05
CA ASN A 3 -7.20 1.99 19.58
C ASN A 3 -6.69 0.54 19.63
N ALA A 4 -5.43 0.30 19.23
CA ALA A 4 -4.86 -1.04 19.22
C ALA A 4 -4.75 -1.64 20.64
N LEU A 5 -4.21 -0.88 21.60
CA LEU A 5 -4.09 -1.34 22.99
C LEU A 5 -5.46 -1.60 23.64
N TYR A 6 -6.44 -0.74 23.37
CA TYR A 6 -7.80 -0.95 23.84
C TYR A 6 -8.37 -2.30 23.39
N LEU A 7 -8.24 -2.64 22.10
CA LEU A 7 -8.74 -3.92 21.57
C LEU A 7 -7.98 -5.14 22.13
N ILE A 8 -6.65 -5.05 22.26
CA ILE A 8 -5.81 -6.14 22.80
C ILE A 8 -6.17 -6.47 24.24
N GLU A 9 -6.32 -5.47 25.10
CA GLU A 9 -6.54 -5.66 26.54
C GLU A 9 -7.99 -6.00 26.88
N THR A 10 -8.96 -5.46 26.13
CA THR A 10 -10.38 -5.67 26.42
C THR A 10 -10.99 -6.86 25.69
N GLY A 11 -10.40 -7.29 24.56
CA GLY A 11 -11.00 -8.27 23.66
C GLY A 11 -12.29 -7.77 22.99
N ALA A 12 -12.53 -6.45 22.97
CA ALA A 12 -13.75 -5.89 22.40
C ALA A 12 -13.91 -6.25 20.92
N LEU A 13 -15.12 -6.68 20.57
CA LEU A 13 -15.53 -6.87 19.18
C LEU A 13 -15.95 -5.52 18.60
N ILE A 14 -15.52 -5.25 17.37
CA ILE A 14 -15.89 -4.05 16.62
C ILE A 14 -16.59 -4.43 15.32
N ASP A 15 -17.50 -3.58 14.87
CA ASP A 15 -18.12 -3.68 13.56
C ASP A 15 -17.22 -3.08 12.46
N ALA A 16 -17.64 -3.25 11.21
CA ALA A 16 -16.89 -2.80 10.05
C ALA A 16 -16.79 -1.26 9.99
N GLU A 17 -17.84 -0.54 10.38
CA GLU A 17 -17.83 0.93 10.42
C GLU A 17 -16.82 1.47 11.43
N HIS A 18 -16.72 0.86 12.60
CA HIS A 18 -15.70 1.18 13.58
C HIS A 18 -14.30 0.85 13.03
N ALA A 19 -14.11 -0.34 12.44
CA ALA A 19 -12.84 -0.74 11.86
C ALA A 19 -12.35 0.26 10.79
N MET A 20 -13.26 0.74 9.92
CA MET A 20 -12.98 1.76 8.92
C MET A 20 -12.56 3.08 9.56
N ARG A 21 -13.34 3.56 10.54
CA ARG A 21 -13.09 4.82 11.25
C ARG A 21 -11.74 4.85 11.98
N ILE A 22 -11.27 3.72 12.50
CA ILE A 22 -9.96 3.63 13.17
C ILE A 22 -8.79 3.31 12.21
N GLY A 23 -9.07 3.14 10.91
CA GLY A 23 -8.08 2.80 9.89
C GLY A 23 -7.61 1.34 9.90
N LEU A 24 -8.35 0.43 10.54
CA LEU A 24 -8.03 -1.00 10.53
C LEU A 24 -8.33 -1.64 9.17
N VAL A 25 -9.39 -1.18 8.49
CA VAL A 25 -9.71 -1.50 7.10
C VAL A 25 -9.77 -0.21 6.28
N GLN A 26 -9.59 -0.32 4.96
CA GLN A 26 -9.49 0.84 4.05
C GLN A 26 -10.75 1.02 3.20
N GLU A 27 -11.65 0.04 3.18
CA GLU A 27 -12.84 0.05 2.34
C GLU A 27 -13.98 -0.75 2.99
N LEU A 28 -15.21 -0.24 2.86
CA LEU A 28 -16.44 -0.97 3.17
C LEU A 28 -17.19 -1.23 1.87
N VAL A 29 -17.71 -2.44 1.73
CA VAL A 29 -18.49 -2.87 0.58
C VAL A 29 -19.80 -3.51 1.03
N PRO A 30 -20.80 -3.62 0.14
CA PRO A 30 -21.99 -4.39 0.42
C PRO A 30 -21.67 -5.83 0.85
N GLU A 31 -22.57 -6.41 1.63
CA GLU A 31 -22.45 -7.79 2.09
C GLU A 31 -22.21 -8.75 0.90
N ALA A 32 -21.38 -9.77 1.15
CA ALA A 32 -20.94 -10.77 0.16
C ALA A 32 -20.08 -10.25 -1.03
N GLN A 33 -19.70 -8.97 -1.08
CA GLN A 33 -18.85 -8.43 -2.16
C GLN A 33 -17.36 -8.27 -1.80
N ALA A 34 -16.97 -8.57 -0.55
CA ALA A 34 -15.60 -8.34 -0.07
C ALA A 34 -14.52 -9.06 -0.89
N LEU A 35 -14.76 -10.31 -1.28
CA LEU A 35 -13.79 -11.07 -2.07
C LEU A 35 -13.64 -10.51 -3.49
N GLU A 36 -14.77 -10.27 -4.17
CA GLU A 36 -14.78 -9.71 -5.53
C GLU A 36 -14.02 -8.38 -5.54
N ARG A 37 -14.31 -7.51 -4.57
CA ARG A 37 -13.61 -6.24 -4.47
C ARG A 37 -12.12 -6.40 -4.18
N ALA A 38 -11.76 -7.28 -3.26
CA ALA A 38 -10.35 -7.55 -2.95
C ALA A 38 -9.57 -8.04 -4.18
N LEU A 39 -10.20 -8.83 -5.06
CA LEU A 39 -9.60 -9.26 -6.32
C LEU A 39 -9.38 -8.10 -7.30
N VAL A 40 -10.33 -7.15 -7.40
CA VAL A 40 -10.12 -5.92 -8.20
C VAL A 40 -8.91 -5.13 -7.70
N VAL A 41 -8.73 -5.02 -6.37
CA VAL A 41 -7.52 -4.38 -5.81
C VAL A 41 -6.28 -5.19 -6.14
N ALA A 42 -6.32 -6.51 -5.99
CA ALA A 42 -5.19 -7.40 -6.29
C ALA A 42 -4.77 -7.33 -7.76
N GLU A 43 -5.71 -7.26 -8.69
CA GLU A 43 -5.44 -7.09 -10.13
C GLU A 43 -4.76 -5.75 -10.41
N ALA A 44 -5.23 -4.65 -9.80
CA ALA A 44 -4.59 -3.35 -9.94
C ALA A 44 -3.15 -3.37 -9.41
N LEU A 45 -2.93 -3.93 -8.22
CA LEU A 45 -1.60 -4.08 -7.62
C LEU A 45 -0.70 -5.00 -8.46
N GLY A 46 -1.26 -6.05 -9.07
CA GLY A 46 -0.54 -6.95 -9.97
C GLY A 46 -0.08 -6.29 -11.27
N GLY A 47 -0.72 -5.19 -11.69
CA GLY A 47 -0.37 -4.42 -12.88
C GLY A 47 0.76 -3.40 -12.69
N TYR A 48 1.25 -3.20 -11.46
CA TYR A 48 2.33 -2.26 -11.17
C TYR A 48 3.72 -2.93 -11.18
N PRO A 49 4.80 -2.14 -11.34
CA PRO A 49 6.16 -2.65 -11.25
C PRO A 49 6.42 -3.31 -9.89
N GLN A 50 6.55 -4.63 -9.87
CA GLN A 50 6.52 -5.42 -8.63
C GLN A 50 7.71 -5.14 -7.73
N GLN A 51 8.88 -4.90 -8.32
CA GLN A 51 10.09 -4.56 -7.54
C GLN A 51 9.97 -3.21 -6.86
N ALA A 52 9.37 -2.21 -7.52
CA ALA A 52 9.12 -0.91 -6.92
C ALA A 52 8.17 -1.05 -5.72
N MET A 53 7.03 -1.71 -5.91
CA MET A 53 6.06 -1.93 -4.82
C MET A 53 6.63 -2.66 -3.60
N ARG A 54 7.45 -3.69 -3.82
CA ARG A 54 8.08 -4.45 -2.74
C ARG A 54 9.10 -3.60 -1.98
N ARG A 55 9.85 -2.77 -2.71
CA ARG A 55 10.81 -1.82 -2.13
C ARG A 55 10.12 -0.69 -1.37
N ASP A 56 8.99 -0.17 -1.86
CA ASP A 56 8.14 0.77 -1.13
C ASP A 56 7.68 0.16 0.21
N ARG A 57 7.14 -1.06 0.16
CA ARG A 57 6.70 -1.79 1.35
C ARG A 57 7.85 -2.01 2.33
N GLN A 58 9.02 -2.40 1.83
CA GLN A 58 10.21 -2.62 2.66
C GLN A 58 10.62 -1.31 3.36
N ALA A 59 10.77 -0.22 2.60
CA ALA A 59 11.21 1.07 3.12
C ALA A 59 10.27 1.60 4.21
N VAL A 60 8.95 1.47 4.02
CA VAL A 60 7.97 1.89 5.03
C VAL A 60 8.06 1.03 6.30
N LEU A 61 8.09 -0.30 6.17
CA LEU A 61 8.08 -1.19 7.33
C LEU A 61 9.38 -1.11 8.14
N GLU A 62 10.52 -1.09 7.46
CA GLU A 62 11.85 -1.03 8.10
C GLU A 62 12.18 0.40 8.58
N GLY A 63 11.62 1.43 7.94
CA GLY A 63 11.83 2.84 8.29
C GLY A 63 10.93 3.37 9.41
N LEU A 64 9.82 2.69 9.73
CA LEU A 64 8.77 3.22 10.61
C LEU A 64 9.27 3.64 12.01
N THR A 65 10.33 3.00 12.49
CA THR A 65 10.90 3.24 13.83
C THR A 65 12.23 3.97 13.80
N LEU A 66 12.73 4.36 12.62
CA LEU A 66 14.00 5.05 12.47
C LEU A 66 13.84 6.57 12.67
N PRO A 67 14.89 7.26 13.13
CA PRO A 67 15.02 8.70 12.96
C PRO A 67 14.86 9.09 11.48
N ILE A 68 14.32 10.29 11.21
CA ILE A 68 13.96 10.70 9.84
C ILE A 68 15.15 10.67 8.86
N ASP A 69 16.34 11.06 9.31
CA ASP A 69 17.57 11.05 8.52
C ASP A 69 18.02 9.62 8.19
N GLU A 70 17.95 8.71 9.15
CA GLU A 70 18.21 7.28 8.95
C GLU A 70 17.16 6.63 8.04
N GLY A 71 15.88 6.99 8.21
CA GLY A 71 14.77 6.54 7.36
C GLY A 71 14.94 6.97 5.91
N LEU A 72 15.31 8.23 5.65
CA LEU A 72 15.59 8.72 4.30
C LEU A 72 16.82 8.04 3.67
N ALA A 73 17.88 7.83 4.46
CA ALA A 73 19.05 7.09 3.98
C ALA A 73 18.71 5.63 3.66
N HIS A 74 17.85 5.02 4.47
CA HIS A 74 17.33 3.68 4.25
C HIS A 74 16.49 3.59 2.98
N GLU A 75 15.53 4.50 2.79
CA GLU A 75 14.68 4.58 1.60
C GLU A 75 15.53 4.71 0.33
N ALA A 76 16.51 5.63 0.33
CA ALA A 76 17.42 5.83 -0.79
C ALA A 76 18.27 4.57 -1.10
N ARG A 77 18.69 3.83 -0.07
CA ARG A 77 19.42 2.57 -0.24
C ARG A 77 18.55 1.48 -0.84
N VAL A 78 17.33 1.29 -0.33
CA VAL A 78 16.38 0.27 -0.80
C VAL A 78 15.96 0.54 -2.25
N HIS A 79 15.80 1.80 -2.63
CA HIS A 79 15.35 2.20 -3.97
C HIS A 79 16.45 2.45 -4.99
N ARG A 80 17.73 2.37 -4.60
CA ARG A 80 18.89 2.77 -5.42
C ARG A 80 18.81 2.27 -6.87
N ASP A 81 18.43 1.02 -7.06
CA ASP A 81 18.46 0.35 -8.36
C ASP A 81 17.06 0.24 -9.00
N THR A 82 16.02 0.82 -8.41
CA THR A 82 14.62 0.65 -8.87
C THR A 82 14.41 1.19 -10.26
N ALA A 83 14.97 2.35 -10.59
CA ALA A 83 14.83 2.93 -11.92
C ALA A 83 15.53 2.10 -13.02
N ALA A 84 16.54 1.29 -12.66
CA ALA A 84 17.28 0.45 -13.59
C ALA A 84 16.62 -0.93 -13.83
N GLU A 85 15.68 -1.34 -12.98
CA GLU A 85 14.92 -2.58 -13.17
C GLU A 85 14.17 -2.56 -14.51
N PRO A 86 14.24 -3.61 -15.34
CA PRO A 86 13.66 -3.60 -16.68
C PRO A 86 12.17 -3.23 -16.72
N GLU A 87 11.40 -3.73 -15.75
CA GLU A 87 9.96 -3.46 -15.62
C GLU A 87 9.69 -1.98 -15.30
N MET A 88 10.44 -1.40 -14.36
CA MET A 88 10.29 0.02 -14.01
C MET A 88 10.75 0.93 -15.14
N ALA A 89 11.87 0.59 -15.80
CA ALA A 89 12.39 1.35 -16.93
C ALA A 89 11.39 1.37 -18.10
N ASP A 90 10.70 0.25 -18.35
CA ASP A 90 9.63 0.19 -19.34
C ASP A 90 8.42 1.04 -18.94
N TRP A 91 8.01 0.93 -17.69
CA TRP A 91 6.91 1.72 -17.14
C TRP A 91 7.17 3.22 -17.25
N LEU A 92 8.37 3.68 -16.89
CA LEU A 92 8.78 5.09 -17.04
C LEU A 92 8.79 5.54 -18.50
N ARG A 93 9.24 4.70 -19.43
CA ARG A 93 9.22 4.99 -20.88
C ARG A 93 7.80 5.17 -21.39
N ARG A 94 6.88 4.26 -21.03
CA ARG A 94 5.45 4.34 -21.39
C ARG A 94 4.80 5.60 -20.82
N TYR A 95 5.04 5.88 -19.55
CA TYR A 95 4.53 7.06 -18.88
C TYR A 95 4.99 8.38 -19.55
N ALA A 96 6.28 8.46 -19.91
CA ALA A 96 6.85 9.61 -20.61
C ALA A 96 6.28 9.79 -22.03
N ALA A 97 5.95 8.69 -22.71
CA ALA A 97 5.31 8.69 -24.03
C ALA A 97 3.80 9.01 -23.99
N GLY A 98 3.21 9.16 -22.80
CA GLY A 98 1.79 9.49 -22.62
C GLY A 98 0.88 8.27 -22.43
N ASP A 99 1.41 7.04 -22.48
CA ASP A 99 0.68 5.85 -22.05
C ASP A 99 0.65 5.81 -20.53
N ARG A 100 -0.40 6.39 -19.96
CA ARG A 100 -0.61 6.57 -18.52
C ARG A 100 -1.93 5.89 -18.14
N PRO A 101 -1.90 4.62 -17.72
CA PRO A 101 -3.10 3.93 -17.24
C PRO A 101 -3.80 4.75 -16.15
N ALA A 102 -5.13 4.66 -16.10
CA ALA A 102 -5.88 5.31 -15.04
C ALA A 102 -5.40 4.82 -13.67
N PRO A 103 -5.15 5.73 -12.70
CA PRO A 103 -4.76 5.31 -11.37
C PRO A 103 -5.90 4.53 -10.71
N PHE A 104 -5.55 3.58 -9.85
CA PHE A 104 -6.54 2.93 -8.99
C PHE A 104 -7.25 3.99 -8.14
N ARG A 105 -8.57 3.89 -8.07
CA ARG A 105 -9.40 4.75 -7.20
C ARG A 105 -10.14 3.85 -6.21
N PRO A 106 -10.04 4.13 -4.90
CA PRO A 106 -10.96 3.52 -3.94
C PRO A 106 -12.41 3.98 -4.24
N PRO A 107 -13.43 3.26 -3.77
CA PRO A 107 -14.80 3.72 -3.87
C PRO A 107 -14.99 4.99 -3.03
N GLU A 108 -16.02 5.74 -3.38
CA GLU A 108 -16.47 6.93 -2.63
C GLU A 108 -17.15 6.55 -1.31
#